data_AF-A0A924MGV8-F1
#
_entry.id   AF-A0A924MGV8-F1
#
_cell.length_a   1.000
_cell.length_b   1.000
_cell.length_c   1.000
_cell.angle_alpha   90.00
_cell.angle_beta   90.00
_cell.angle_gamma   90.00
#
_symmetry.space_group_name_H-M   'P 1'
#
loop_
_entity.id
_entity.type
_entity.pdbx_description
1 polymer ?
#
loop_
_entity_poly.entity_id
_entity_poly.type
_entity_poly.pdbx_seq_one_letter_code
_entity_poly.pdbx_strand_id
1 'polypeptide(L)' 'MKKHFSKKQVVAIIAICIIGNIMLLLSMTDFFTASFFKGKYLLLYFLIASSIFTAYKVVINYRRRVGSEEI' A
#
# COMPACT_ATOMS: atom_id res chain seq x y z
N MET A 1 -16.77 4.84 -15.68
CA MET A 1 -16.57 3.38 -15.73
C MET A 1 -16.21 2.88 -14.32
N LYS A 2 -17.14 2.28 -13.56
CA LYS A 2 -16.81 1.66 -12.26
C LYS A 2 -15.94 0.44 -12.56
N LYS A 3 -14.62 0.53 -12.35
CA LYS A 3 -13.70 -0.58 -12.59
C LYS A 3 -13.91 -1.61 -11.47
N HIS A 4 -14.44 -2.77 -11.85
CA HIS A 4 -14.75 -3.85 -10.92
C HIS A 4 -13.46 -4.61 -10.61
N PHE A 5 -13.06 -4.63 -9.33
CA PHE A 5 -11.92 -5.40 -8.88
C PHE A 5 -12.38 -6.75 -8.34
N SER A 6 -11.93 -7.83 -8.98
CA SER A 6 -12.15 -9.19 -8.50
C SER A 6 -11.38 -9.44 -7.19
N LYS A 7 -11.86 -10.36 -6.37
CA LYS A 7 -11.23 -10.82 -5.11
C LYS A 7 -9.74 -11.14 -5.31
N LYS A 8 -9.40 -11.79 -6.43
CA LYS A 8 -8.01 -12.10 -6.83
C LYS A 8 -7.17 -10.85 -7.14
N GLN A 9 -7.77 -9.84 -7.76
CA GLN A 9 -7.08 -8.58 -8.08
C GLN A 9 -6.81 -7.76 -6.82
N VAL A 10 -7.74 -7.75 -5.86
CA VAL A 10 -7.53 -7.07 -4.56
C VAL A 10 -6.39 -7.72 -3.80
N VAL A 11 -6.36 -9.05 -3.73
CA VAL A 11 -5.24 -9.79 -3.12
C VAL A 11 -3.91 -9.49 -3.81
N ALA A 12 -3.87 -9.46 -5.15
CA ALA A 12 -2.67 -9.10 -5.90
C ALA A 12 -2.20 -7.67 -5.61
N ILE A 13 -3.11 -6.69 -5.54
CA ILE A 13 -2.77 -5.30 -5.22
C ILE A 13 -2.18 -5.19 -3.81
N ILE A 14 -2.76 -5.87 -2.83
CA ILE A 14 -2.25 -5.89 -1.45
C ILE A 14 -0.85 -6.54 -1.40
N ALA A 15 -0.67 -7.68 -2.08
CA ALA A 15 0.61 -8.37 -2.14
C ALA A 15 1.70 -7.50 -2.77
N ILE A 16 1.41 -6.85 -3.89
CA ILE A 16 2.33 -5.91 -4.55
C ILE A 16 2.65 -4.72 -3.64
N CYS A 17 1.65 -4.21 -2.90
CA CYS A 17 1.86 -3.10 -1.98
C CYS A 17 2.80 -3.49 -0.82
N ILE A 18 2.63 -4.70 -0.26
CA ILE A 18 3.52 -5.20 0.80
C ILE A 18 4.94 -5.42 0.27
N ILE A 19 5.09 -6.15 -0.83
CA ILE A 19 6.40 -6.46 -1.44
C ILE A 19 7.11 -5.17 -1.84
N GLY A 20 6.41 -4.24 -2.49
CA GLY A 20 6.94 -2.95 -2.91
C GLY A 20 7.46 -2.12 -1.74
N ASN A 21 6.70 -2.05 -0.64
CA ASN A 21 7.15 -1.34 0.56
C ASN A 21 8.35 -2.02 1.23
N ILE A 22 8.39 -3.36 1.30
CA ILE A 22 9.54 -4.09 1.84
C ILE A 22 10.80 -3.81 1.01
N MET A 23 10.68 -3.84 -0.32
CA MET A 23 11.79 -3.56 -1.24
C MET A 23 12.25 -2.10 -1.14
N LEU A 24 11.31 -1.18 -0.92
CA LEU A 24 11.59 0.24 -0.69
C LEU A 24 12.30 0.48 0.65
N LEU A 25 11.91 -0.24 1.69
CA LEU A 25 12.59 -0.27 3.00
C LEU A 25 14.00 -0.85 2.88
N LEU A 26 14.17 -1.95 2.16
CA LEU A 26 15.49 -2.55 1.88
C LEU A 26 16.38 -1.61 1.05
N SER A 27 15.82 -0.83 0.13
CA SER A 27 16.57 0.19 -0.60
C SER A 27 17.07 1.32 0.32
N MET A 28 16.52 1.46 1.52
CA MET A 28 16.94 2.41 2.54
C MET A 28 17.85 1.76 3.59
N THR A 29 18.62 0.73 3.24
CA THR A 29 19.53 -0.09 4.09
C THR A 29 20.42 0.64 5.11
N ASP A 30 20.49 1.96 5.08
CA ASP A 30 20.94 2.82 6.18
C ASP A 30 19.92 2.97 7.34
N PHE A 31 18.82 2.21 7.34
CA PHE A 31 17.68 2.36 8.29
C PHE A 31 18.09 2.33 9.78
N PHE A 32 19.21 1.70 10.12
CA PHE A 32 19.74 1.63 11.49
C PHE A 32 20.99 2.51 11.73
N THR A 33 21.65 2.98 10.68
CA THR A 33 22.88 3.79 10.73
C THR A 33 22.63 5.29 10.53
N ALA A 34 21.55 5.65 9.85
CA ALA A 34 21.12 7.03 9.63
C ALA A 34 19.87 7.34 10.46
N SER A 35 19.82 8.52 11.09
CA SER A 35 18.65 8.99 11.83
C SER A 35 17.38 8.88 10.97
N PHE A 36 16.34 8.21 11.49
CA PHE A 36 15.06 7.92 10.83
C PHE A 36 14.40 9.17 10.21
N PHE A 37 14.69 10.36 10.74
CA PHE A 37 14.13 11.64 10.29
C PHE A 37 15.07 12.46 9.40
N LYS A 38 16.10 11.87 8.80
CA LYS A 38 16.88 12.58 7.79
C LYS A 38 15.98 12.92 6.60
N GLY A 39 15.89 14.21 6.26
CA GLY A 39 15.09 14.72 5.14
C GLY A 39 15.38 14.04 3.79
N LYS A 40 16.54 13.37 3.65
CA LYS A 40 16.91 12.52 2.50
C LYS A 40 15.88 11.42 2.20
N TYR A 41 15.14 10.92 3.20
CA TYR A 41 14.17 9.83 3.02
C TYR A 41 12.70 10.29 3.09
N LEU A 42 12.45 11.60 3.21
CA LEU A 42 11.11 12.18 3.36
C LEU A 42 10.20 11.83 2.17
N LEU A 43 10.77 11.83 0.96
CA LEU A 43 10.06 11.43 -0.26
C LEU A 43 9.70 9.94 -0.25
N LEU A 44 10.55 9.08 0.29
CA LEU A 44 10.25 7.65 0.41
C LEU A 44 9.16 7.39 1.45
N TYR A 45 9.16 8.10 2.58
CA TYR A 45 8.06 8.01 3.55
C TYR A 45 6.73 8.45 2.94
N PHE A 46 6.74 9.50 2.11
CA PHE A 46 5.55 9.94 1.38
C PHE A 46 5.06 8.87 0.40
N LEU A 47 5.99 8.18 -0.27
CA LEU A 47 5.69 7.08 -1.17
C LEU A 47 5.09 5.87 -0.43
N ILE A 48 5.65 5.50 0.73
CA ILE A 48 5.10 4.46 1.60
C ILE A 48 3.68 4.83 2.04
N ALA A 49 3.50 6.04 2.58
CA ALA A 49 2.21 6.52 3.07
C ALA A 49 1.13 6.56 1.98
N SER A 50 1.46 7.07 0.79
CA SER A 50 0.53 7.11 -0.34
C SER A 50 0.18 5.73 -0.88
N SER A 51 1.12 4.77 -0.86
CA SER A 51 0.84 3.39 -1.25
C SER A 51 -0.13 2.71 -0.27
N ILE A 52 0.09 2.90 1.04
CA ILE A 52 -0.77 2.36 2.10
C ILE A 52 -2.17 2.97 1.99
N PHE A 53 -2.25 4.29 1.77
CA PHE A 53 -3.54 4.97 1.57
C PHE A 53 -4.31 4.41 0.37
N THR A 54 -3.61 4.12 -0.72
CA THR A 54 -4.21 3.54 -1.93
C THR A 54 -4.71 2.12 -1.66
N ALA A 55 -3.91 1.27 -1.01
CA ALA A 55 -4.31 -0.07 -0.62
C ALA A 55 -5.51 -0.07 0.33
N TYR A 56 -5.52 0.83 1.32
CA TYR A 56 -6.64 1.02 2.24
C TYR A 56 -7.93 1.38 1.50
N LYS A 57 -7.86 2.30 0.54
CA LYS A 57 -9.01 2.70 -0.29
C LYS A 57 -9.53 1.53 -1.14
N VAL A 58 -8.64 0.68 -1.65
CA VAL A 58 -9.02 -0.55 -2.39
C VAL A 58 -9.73 -1.53 -1.47
N VAL A 59 -9.23 -1.75 -0.25
CA VAL A 59 -9.83 -2.65 0.74
C VAL A 59 -11.22 -2.16 1.19
N ILE A 60 -11.39 -0.87 1.49
CA ILE A 60 -12.70 -0.31 1.86
C ILE A 60 -13.70 -0.49 0.72
N ASN A 61 -13.31 -0.15 -0.51
CA ASN A 61 -14.20 -0.29 -1.66
C ASN A 61 -14.58 -1.75 -1.90
N TYR A 62 -13.66 -2.69 -1.66
CA TYR A 62 -13.95 -4.11 -1.72
C TYR A 62 -14.91 -4.56 -0.61
N ARG A 63 -14.66 -4.21 0.65
CA ARG A 63 -15.52 -4.57 1.80
C ARG A 63 -16.93 -4.01 1.69
N ARG A 64 -17.07 -2.75 1.28
CA ARG A 64 -18.39 -2.10 1.07
C ARG A 64 -19.20 -2.82 -0.02
N ARG A 65 -18.53 -3.44 -1.00
CA ARG A 65 -19.18 -4.21 -2.07
C ARG A 65 -19.60 -5.59 -1.60
N VAL A 66 -18.70 -6.34 -0.95
CA VAL A 66 -19.00 -7.68 -0.44
C VAL A 66 -20.18 -7.63 0.55
N GLY A 67 -20.22 -6.65 1.45
CA GLY A 67 -21.36 -6.46 2.35
C GLY A 67 -22.64 -5.92 1.70
N SER A 68 -22.59 -5.52 0.42
CA SER A 68 -23.75 -5.06 -0.36
C SER A 68 -24.27 -6.12 -1.35
N GLU A 69 -23.50 -7.18 -1.61
CA GLU A 69 -23.96 -8.35 -2.37
C GLU A 69 -24.62 -9.41 -1.46
N GLU A 70 -24.49 -9.26 -0.13
CA GLU A 70 -25.12 -10.12 0.89
C GLU A 70 -26.48 -9.59 1.41
N ILE A 71 -27.01 -8.50 0.84
CA ILE A 71 -28.37 -7.97 1.13
C ILE A 71 -29.25 -8.08 -0.11
#